data_AF-A0A3D2MW09-F1
#
_entry.id   AF-A0A3D2MW09-F1
#
_cell.length_a   1.000
_cell.length_b   1.000
_cell.length_c   1.000
_cell.angle_alpha   90.00
_cell.angle_beta   90.00
_cell.angle_gamma   90.00
#
_symmetry.space_group_name_H-M   'P 1'
#
loop_
_entity.id
_entity.type
_entity.pdbx_description
1 polymer ?
#
loop_
_entity_poly.entity_id
_entity_poly.type
_entity_poly.pdbx_seq_one_letter_code
_entity_poly.pdbx_strand_id
1 'polypeptide(L)' 'TLVIEGETTVLHVIPSGVLRDGVECLIGNGVVLSAEALLKEINALEARGVPVRERLRISSACPLILPYHVALDLAREAR' A
#
# COMPACT_ATOMS: atom_id res chain seq x y z
N THR A 1 -2.98 10.45 4.18
CA THR A 1 -3.25 11.49 3.17
C THR A 1 -2.14 12.52 3.18
N LEU A 2 -1.66 12.94 2.01
CA LEU A 2 -0.62 13.94 1.79
C LEU A 2 -1.17 15.03 0.86
N VAL A 3 -0.78 16.28 1.08
CA VAL A 3 -1.07 17.39 0.17
C VAL A 3 0.26 17.99 -0.25
N ILE A 4 0.56 17.96 -1.55
CA ILE A 4 1.80 18.48 -2.14
C ILE A 4 1.37 19.40 -3.28
N GLU A 5 1.78 20.67 -3.22
CA GLU A 5 1.48 21.67 -4.27
C GLU A 5 -0.02 21.77 -4.63
N GLY A 6 -0.90 21.54 -3.64
CA GLY A 6 -2.36 21.56 -3.81
C GLY A 6 -2.95 20.24 -4.32
N GLU A 7 -2.14 19.26 -4.72
CA GLU A 7 -2.60 17.92 -5.07
C GLU A 7 -2.70 17.03 -3.83
N THR A 8 -3.87 16.41 -3.63
CA THR A 8 -4.12 15.51 -2.51
C THR A 8 -3.93 14.05 -2.92
N THR A 9 -3.03 13.34 -2.24
CA THR A 9 -2.82 11.89 -2.42
C THR A 9 -3.21 11.12 -1.16
N VAL A 10 -4.12 10.17 -1.29
CA VAL A 10 -4.48 9.24 -0.21
C VAL A 10 -3.70 7.94 -0.40
N LEU A 11 -2.87 7.62 0.58
CA LEU A 11 -2.12 6.37 0.64
C LEU A 11 -2.68 5.49 1.75
N HIS A 12 -2.60 4.17 1.56
CA HIS A 12 -3.11 3.17 2.48
C HIS A 12 -2.00 2.24 2.98
N VAL A 13 -1.30 1.59 2.05
CA VAL A 13 -0.29 0.56 2.36
C VAL A 13 1.10 1.06 1.98
N ILE A 14 1.21 1.80 0.87
CA ILE A 14 2.50 2.30 0.41
C ILE A 14 3.00 3.41 1.34
N PRO A 15 4.27 3.37 1.81
CA PRO A 15 4.83 4.43 2.64
C PRO A 15 4.77 5.80 1.95
N SER A 16 4.51 6.85 2.73
CA SER A 16 4.37 8.23 2.24
C SER A 16 5.61 8.80 1.55
N GLY A 17 6.78 8.22 1.81
CA GLY A 17 8.04 8.57 1.15
C GLY A 17 8.05 8.33 -0.36
N VAL A 18 7.09 7.56 -0.91
CA VAL A 18 7.05 7.20 -2.34
C VAL A 18 6.95 8.40 -3.27
N LEU A 19 6.38 9.51 -2.79
CA LEU A 19 6.23 10.77 -3.53
C LEU A 19 7.49 11.65 -3.50
N ARG A 20 8.54 11.24 -2.80
CA ARG A 20 9.82 11.97 -2.77
C ARG A 20 10.84 11.29 -3.66
N ASP A 21 11.51 12.08 -4.48
CA ASP A 21 12.58 11.58 -5.34
C ASP A 21 13.79 11.13 -4.53
N GLY A 22 14.40 10.03 -4.96
CA GLY A 22 15.57 9.43 -4.31
C GLY A 22 15.28 8.69 -3.00
N VAL A 23 14.02 8.57 -2.57
CA VAL A 23 13.66 7.87 -1.33
C VAL A 23 13.21 6.43 -1.64
N GLU A 24 13.92 5.45 -1.09
CA GLU A 24 13.50 4.05 -1.11
C GLU A 24 12.46 3.79 -0.01
N CYS A 25 11.39 3.08 -0.35
CA CYS A 25 10.29 2.72 0.54
C CYS A 25 10.34 1.23 0.86
N LEU A 26 10.22 0.90 2.14
CA LEU A 26 10.23 -0.49 2.61
C LEU A 26 8.93 -0.80 3.36
N ILE A 27 8.27 -1.88 2.96
CA ILE A 27 7.23 -2.54 3.76
C ILE A 27 7.90 -3.63 4.59
N GLY A 28 8.00 -3.40 5.90
CA GLY A 28 8.60 -4.34 6.85
C GLY A 28 7.68 -5.50 7.22
N ASN A 29 8.24 -6.54 7.83
CA ASN A 29 7.53 -7.77 8.22
C ASN A 29 6.39 -7.58 9.24
N GLY A 30 6.31 -6.42 9.88
CA GLY A 30 5.23 -6.08 10.81
C GLY A 30 3.92 -5.67 10.11
N VAL A 31 3.93 -5.48 8.79
CA VAL A 31 2.75 -5.10 8.01
C VAL A 31 2.01 -6.34 7.52
N VAL A 32 0.71 -6.41 7.78
CA VAL A 32 -0.18 -7.41 7.19
C VAL A 32 -0.63 -6.88 5.82
N LEU A 33 -0.24 -7.58 4.75
CA LEU A 33 -0.29 -7.05 3.39
C LEU A 33 -1.44 -7.66 2.58
N SER A 34 -2.34 -6.84 2.06
CA SER A 34 -3.26 -7.25 0.99
C SER A 34 -2.61 -7.03 -0.37
N ALA A 35 -2.41 -8.10 -1.14
CA ALA A 35 -1.84 -8.02 -2.50
C ALA A 35 -2.75 -7.22 -3.45
N GLU A 36 -4.07 -7.38 -3.33
CA GLU A 36 -5.05 -6.65 -4.13
C GLU A 36 -4.99 -5.15 -3.85
N ALA A 37 -5.00 -4.76 -2.57
CA ALA A 37 -4.93 -3.35 -2.18
C ALA A 37 -3.61 -2.72 -2.63
N LEU A 38 -2.49 -3.43 -2.44
CA LEU A 38 -1.18 -2.97 -2.89
C LEU A 38 -1.14 -2.75 -4.41
N LEU A 39 -1.59 -3.71 -5.21
CA LEU A 39 -1.58 -3.58 -6.66
C LEU A 39 -2.47 -2.43 -7.14
N LYS A 40 -3.65 -2.26 -6.54
CA LYS A 40 -4.53 -1.14 -6.83
C LYS A 40 -3.86 0.21 -6.56
N GLU A 41 -3.16 0.33 -5.44
CA GLU A 41 -2.45 1.55 -5.05
C GLU A 41 -1.24 1.81 -5.95
N ILE A 42 -0.45 0.78 -6.28
CA ILE A 42 0.65 0.87 -7.26
C ILE A 42 0.14 1.42 -8.59
N ASN A 43 -0.90 0.81 -9.15
CA ASN A 43 -1.43 1.21 -10.46
C ASN A 43 -1.96 2.65 -10.44
N ALA A 44 -2.61 3.07 -9.36
CA ALA A 44 -3.11 4.44 -9.22
C ALA A 44 -1.98 5.49 -9.16
N LEU A 45 -0.87 5.17 -8.50
CA LEU A 45 0.31 6.04 -8.41
C LEU A 45 1.12 6.05 -9.71
N GLU A 46 1.31 4.89 -10.34
CA GLU A 46 2.01 4.78 -11.63
C GLU A 46 1.24 5.52 -12.74
N ALA A 47 -0.09 5.50 -12.72
CA ALA A 47 -0.92 6.29 -13.64
C ALA A 47 -0.71 7.81 -13.49
N ARG A 48 -0.19 8.26 -12.35
CA ARG A 48 0.18 9.66 -12.08
C ARG A 48 1.68 9.94 -12.30
N GLY A 49 2.42 8.97 -12.84
CA GLY A 49 3.83 9.11 -13.15
C GLY A 49 4.78 8.83 -11.98
N VAL A 50 4.30 8.31 -10.85
CA VAL A 50 5.14 7.93 -9.71
C VAL A 50 5.76 6.55 -9.97
N PRO A 51 7.10 6.39 -10.03
CA PRO A 51 7.75 5.11 -10.33
C PRO A 51 7.80 4.20 -9.09
N VAL A 52 6.64 3.70 -8.66
CA VAL A 52 6.50 2.95 -7.40
C VAL A 52 7.35 1.69 -7.38
N ARG A 53 7.32 0.87 -8.44
CA ARG A 53 8.04 -0.42 -8.49
C ARG A 53 9.56 -0.26 -8.41
N GLU A 54 10.09 0.88 -8.82
CA GLU A 54 11.52 1.17 -8.71
C GLU A 54 11.93 1.45 -7.26
N ARG A 55 11.05 2.11 -6.50
CA ARG A 55 11.31 2.63 -5.14
C ARG A 55 10.78 1.72 -4.03
N LEU A 56 9.89 0.78 -4.31
CA LEU A 56 9.25 -0.05 -3.29
C LEU A 56 9.98 -1.39 -3.11
N ARG A 57 10.25 -1.74 -1.86
CA ARG A 57 10.72 -3.05 -1.41
C ARG A 57 9.74 -3.61 -0.38
N ILE A 58 9.60 -4.92 -0.39
CA ILE A 58 8.65 -5.63 0.48
C ILE A 58 9.40 -6.76 1.17
N SER A 59 9.31 -6.83 2.49
CA SER A 59 9.82 -7.97 3.24
C SER A 59 9.08 -9.24 2.84
N SER A 60 9.81 -10.31 2.52
CA SER A 60 9.23 -11.62 2.23
C SER A 60 8.53 -12.26 3.44
N ALA A 61 8.72 -11.72 4.64
CA ALA A 61 8.08 -12.17 5.87
C ALA A 61 6.76 -11.43 6.20
N CYS A 62 6.26 -10.57 5.32
CA CYS A 62 4.95 -9.93 5.50
C CYS A 62 3.84 -11.00 5.44
N PRO A 63 2.98 -11.11 6.48
CA PRO A 63 1.78 -11.93 6.40
C PRO A 63 0.83 -11.40 5.31
N LEU A 64 0.12 -12.29 4.62
CA LEU A 64 -0.81 -11.91 3.56
C LEU A 64 -2.27 -11.90 4.04
N ILE A 65 -2.97 -10.81 3.73
CA ILE A 65 -4.42 -10.73 3.81
C ILE A 65 -5.01 -11.38 2.56
N LEU A 66 -5.47 -12.61 2.73
CA LEU A 66 -6.24 -13.36 1.73
C LEU A 66 -7.76 -13.13 1.85
N PRO A 67 -8.57 -13.41 0.80
CA PRO A 67 -10.00 -13.11 0.79
C PRO A 67 -10.81 -13.69 1.96
N TYR A 68 -10.43 -14.86 2.47
CA TYR A 68 -11.13 -15.47 3.60
C TYR A 68 -10.93 -14.71 4.92
N HIS A 69 -9.83 -13.95 5.09
CA HIS A 69 -9.66 -13.10 6.27
C HIS A 69 -10.71 -11.99 6.27
N VAL A 70 -10.98 -11.40 5.10
CA VAL A 70 -12.01 -10.38 4.93
C VAL A 70 -13.40 -10.97 5.19
N ALA A 71 -13.69 -12.15 4.64
CA ALA A 71 -14.96 -12.81 4.87
C ALA A 71 -15.19 -13.15 6.36
N LEU A 72 -14.13 -13.61 7.05
CA LEU A 72 -14.19 -13.92 8.48
C LEU A 72 -14.38 -12.65 9.33
N ASP A 73 -13.73 -11.56 8.98
CA ASP A 73 -13.86 -10.27 9.66
C ASP A 73 -15.31 -9.74 9.56
N LEU A 74 -15.87 -9.71 8.35
CA LEU A 74 -17.27 -9.34 8.11
C LEU A 74 -18.26 -10.23 8.88
N ALA A 75 -18.01 -11.54 8.92
CA ALA A 75 -18.88 -12.48 9.64
C ALA A 75 -18.84 -12.28 11.17
N ARG A 76 -17.71 -11.80 11.72
CA ARG A 76 -17.57 -11.51 13.15
C ARG A 76 -18.30 -10.23 13.56
N GLU A 77 -18.23 -9.20 12.72
CA GLU A 77 -18.89 -7.91 12.95
C GLU A 77 -20.42 -7.93 12.72
N ALA A 78 -20.93 -8.93 11.98
CA ALA A 78 -22.37 -9.07 11.72
C ALA A 78 -23.20 -9.55 12.94
N ARG A 79 -22.55 -9.75 14.10
CA ARG A 79 -23.17 -10.21 15.35
C ARG A 79 -23.31 -9.07 16.35
#